data_AF-S4PFN1-F1
#
_entry.id   AF-S4PFN1-F1
#
_cell.length_a   1.000
_cell.length_b   1.000
_cell.length_c   1.000
_cell.angle_alpha   90.00
_cell.angle_beta   90.00
_cell.angle_gamma   90.00
#
_symmetry.space_group_name_H-M   'P 1'
#
loop_
_entity.id
_entity.type
_entity.pdbx_description
1 polymer ?
#
loop_
_entity_poly.entity_id
_entity_poly.type
_entity_poly.pdbx_seq_one_letter_code
_entity_poly.pdbx_strand_id
1 'polypeptide(L)'
;MSDPVAQPLVWVGKWVDYSDKYGFGYQLCDESVGVMFNDTTKLIMLANGVNVHYINRQGQEQYLTMQEYPHDLDKKMKLLTYFRRYMTEHLMKAGASVPVRETDGLSRLPHLHQWFRTTLAVIMYLTNGTLQINYQDHTKIILCPLMQAVTYIDIDKNFRTFRFSTLEEHGCDKKLYANLTYALEKLNSILENKLNV
;
A
#
# COMPACT_ATOMS: atom_id res chain seq x y z
N MET A 1 -4.34 22.23 12.14
CA MET A 1 -5.62 21.49 12.09
C MET A 1 -5.38 20.06 11.62
N SER A 2 -4.49 19.31 12.27
CA SER A 2 -4.27 17.89 11.94
C SER A 2 -4.78 17.02 13.09
N ASP A 3 -5.05 15.76 12.78
CA ASP A 3 -5.56 14.74 13.69
C ASP A 3 -4.53 13.59 13.83
N PRO A 4 -3.42 13.76 14.58
CA PRO A 4 -2.36 12.74 14.69
C PRO A 4 -2.84 11.39 15.24
N VAL A 5 -3.90 11.38 16.04
CA VAL A 5 -4.51 10.15 16.57
C VAL A 5 -5.08 9.28 15.46
N ALA A 6 -5.55 9.90 14.36
CA ALA A 6 -6.15 9.23 13.21
C ALA A 6 -5.12 8.71 12.17
N GLN A 7 -3.83 8.84 12.45
CA GLN A 7 -2.75 8.37 11.58
C GLN A 7 -2.92 6.89 11.20
N PRO A 8 -2.73 6.51 9.91
CA PRO A 8 -2.82 5.12 9.48
C PRO A 8 -1.74 4.27 10.16
N LEU A 9 -2.12 3.05 10.51
CA LEU A 9 -1.20 2.06 11.08
C LEU A 9 -0.19 1.54 10.05
N VAL A 10 -0.66 1.34 8.81
CA VAL A 10 0.11 0.74 7.72
C VAL A 10 -0.11 1.55 6.43
N TRP A 11 0.97 1.80 5.70
CA TRP A 11 0.93 2.40 4.36
C TRP A 11 2.06 1.83 3.48
N VAL A 12 1.96 2.00 2.16
CA VAL A 12 3.01 1.63 1.21
C VAL A 12 4.09 2.71 1.20
N GLY A 13 5.27 2.36 1.71
CA GLY A 13 6.43 3.23 1.77
C GLY A 13 7.20 3.29 0.43
N LYS A 14 7.29 2.15 -0.26
CA LYS A 14 8.00 2.01 -1.54
C LYS A 14 7.24 1.06 -2.46
N TRP A 15 7.42 1.19 -3.77
CA TRP A 15 6.82 0.28 -4.74
C TRP A 15 7.62 0.25 -6.03
N VAL A 16 7.50 -0.85 -6.76
CA VAL A 16 8.10 -1.09 -8.08
C VAL A 16 7.05 -1.78 -8.95
N ASP A 17 6.74 -1.14 -10.07
CA ASP A 17 5.92 -1.74 -11.10
C ASP A 17 6.83 -2.46 -12.10
N TYR A 18 6.84 -3.80 -12.03
CA TYR A 18 7.48 -4.68 -12.99
C TYR A 18 6.43 -5.62 -13.63
N SER A 19 5.23 -5.07 -13.90
CA SER A 19 4.08 -5.85 -14.38
C SER A 19 4.17 -6.27 -15.84
N ASP A 20 5.09 -5.72 -16.63
CA ASP A 20 5.40 -6.20 -17.99
C ASP A 20 5.96 -7.64 -17.98
N LYS A 21 6.55 -8.08 -16.86
CA LYS A 21 7.13 -9.44 -16.72
C LYS A 21 6.64 -10.24 -15.53
N TYR A 22 6.57 -9.63 -14.35
CA TYR A 22 6.47 -10.39 -13.10
C TYR A 22 5.31 -9.96 -12.22
N GLY A 23 5.14 -8.65 -12.01
CA GLY A 23 4.11 -8.12 -11.13
C GLY A 23 4.54 -6.83 -10.42
N PHE A 24 3.83 -6.53 -9.35
CA PHE A 24 3.99 -5.31 -8.58
C PHE A 24 4.57 -5.60 -7.20
N GLY A 25 5.77 -5.08 -6.94
CA GLY A 25 6.44 -5.16 -5.66
C GLY A 25 6.16 -3.93 -4.81
N TYR A 26 6.01 -4.10 -3.50
CA TYR A 26 5.79 -3.01 -2.56
C TYR A 26 6.46 -3.30 -1.23
N GLN A 27 6.86 -2.23 -0.53
CA GLN A 27 7.33 -2.27 0.84
C GLN A 27 6.37 -1.44 1.70
N LEU A 28 5.89 -2.03 2.79
CA LEU A 28 5.06 -1.34 3.76
C LEU A 28 5.92 -0.52 4.74
N CYS A 29 5.27 0.35 5.50
CA CYS A 29 5.95 1.20 6.47
C CYS A 29 6.61 0.41 7.62
N ASP A 30 6.19 -0.82 7.88
CA ASP A 30 6.80 -1.73 8.88
C ASP A 30 7.96 -2.57 8.31
N GLU A 31 8.48 -2.20 7.14
CA GLU A 31 9.57 -2.89 6.41
C GLU A 31 9.21 -4.24 5.80
N SER A 32 7.99 -4.75 6.00
CA SER A 32 7.51 -5.93 5.27
C SER A 32 7.44 -5.66 3.77
N VAL A 33 7.69 -6.70 2.97
CA VAL A 33 7.77 -6.63 1.51
C VAL A 33 6.78 -7.59 0.89
N GLY A 34 5.93 -7.09 0.01
CA GLY A 34 5.00 -7.91 -0.75
C GLY A 34 5.24 -7.83 -2.25
N VAL A 35 4.89 -8.91 -2.95
CA VAL A 35 4.80 -8.95 -4.41
C VAL A 35 3.45 -9.53 -4.79
N MET A 36 2.69 -8.78 -5.58
CA MET A 36 1.50 -9.28 -6.27
C MET A 36 1.90 -9.64 -7.70
N PHE A 37 1.97 -10.93 -7.98
CA PHE A 37 2.37 -11.43 -9.30
C PHE A 37 1.26 -11.24 -10.33
N ASN A 38 1.61 -11.22 -11.62
CA ASN A 38 0.65 -11.12 -12.72
C ASN A 38 -0.37 -12.26 -12.74
N ASP A 39 -0.01 -13.40 -12.15
CA ASP A 39 -0.90 -14.55 -12.01
C ASP A 39 -1.82 -14.46 -10.79
N THR A 40 -1.94 -13.27 -10.19
CA THR A 40 -2.76 -12.89 -9.02
C THR A 40 -2.36 -13.49 -7.67
N THR A 41 -1.39 -14.40 -7.65
CA THR A 41 -0.81 -14.91 -6.40
C THR A 41 0.05 -13.84 -5.72
N LYS A 42 0.29 -14.01 -4.42
CA LYS A 42 1.03 -13.03 -3.62
C LYS A 42 2.04 -13.73 -2.71
N LEU A 43 3.21 -13.10 -2.55
CA LEU A 43 4.13 -13.42 -1.47
C LEU A 43 4.33 -12.17 -0.61
N ILE A 44 4.29 -12.32 0.71
CA ILE A 44 4.54 -11.26 1.68
C ILE A 44 5.62 -11.73 2.65
N MET A 45 6.81 -11.14 2.55
CA MET A 45 7.90 -11.31 3.50
C MET A 45 7.69 -10.37 4.69
N LEU A 46 7.72 -10.93 5.91
CA LEU A 46 7.67 -10.14 7.14
C LEU A 46 8.95 -9.34 7.33
N ALA A 47 8.93 -8.34 8.22
CA ALA A 47 10.06 -7.46 8.50
C ALA A 47 11.33 -8.19 8.95
N ASN A 48 11.18 -9.38 9.58
CA ASN A 48 12.30 -10.22 9.97
C ASN A 48 13.09 -10.81 8.80
N GLY A 49 12.57 -10.72 7.57
CA GLY A 49 13.24 -11.21 6.37
C GLY A 49 13.28 -12.74 6.23
N VAL A 50 12.59 -13.46 7.10
CA VAL A 50 12.61 -14.93 7.17
C VAL A 50 11.23 -15.50 6.86
N ASN A 51 10.19 -15.03 7.53
CA ASN A 51 8.84 -15.56 7.35
C ASN A 51 8.19 -14.99 6.09
N VAL A 52 7.49 -15.85 5.34
CA VAL A 52 6.81 -15.50 4.11
C VAL A 52 5.39 -16.05 4.10
N HIS A 53 4.41 -15.19 3.83
CA HIS A 53 3.03 -15.61 3.61
C HIS A 53 2.80 -15.73 2.11
N TYR A 54 2.38 -16.91 1.66
CA TYR A 54 1.93 -17.15 0.30
C TYR A 54 0.41 -17.13 0.24
N ILE A 55 -0.14 -16.45 -0.77
CA ILE A 55 -1.57 -16.39 -1.02
C ILE A 55 -1.80 -16.81 -2.47
N ASN A 56 -2.53 -17.91 -2.66
CA ASN A 56 -2.84 -18.41 -3.99
C ASN A 56 -4.01 -17.64 -4.64
N ARG A 57 -4.39 -18.03 -5.86
CA ARG A 57 -5.45 -17.35 -6.63
C ARG A 57 -6.83 -17.45 -5.96
N GLN A 58 -7.04 -18.50 -5.18
CA GLN A 58 -8.26 -18.77 -4.43
C GLN A 58 -8.28 -18.03 -3.07
N GLY A 59 -7.22 -17.28 -2.74
CA GLY A 59 -7.10 -16.59 -1.46
C GLY A 59 -6.71 -17.50 -0.29
N GLN A 60 -6.31 -18.75 -0.54
CA GLN A 60 -5.82 -19.63 0.51
C GLN A 60 -4.41 -19.21 0.92
N GLU A 61 -4.19 -19.15 2.23
CA GLU A 61 -2.93 -18.71 2.83
C GLU A 61 -2.07 -19.90 3.24
N GLN A 62 -0.77 -19.78 3.02
CA GLN A 62 0.25 -20.71 3.49
C GLN A 62 1.38 -19.92 4.13
N TYR A 63 1.84 -20.39 5.29
CA TYR A 63 2.97 -19.81 6.01
C TYR A 63 4.22 -20.61 5.68
N LEU A 64 5.21 -19.92 5.14
CA LEU A 64 6.47 -20.46 4.63
C LEU A 64 7.63 -19.70 5.26
N THR A 65 8.86 -20.13 4.96
CA THR A 65 10.06 -19.34 5.24
C THR A 65 10.90 -19.17 3.98
N MET A 66 11.91 -18.31 4.04
CA MET A 66 12.90 -18.17 2.97
C MET A 66 13.74 -19.43 2.75
N GLN A 67 13.70 -20.39 3.67
CA GLN A 67 14.46 -21.64 3.64
C GLN A 67 13.57 -22.86 3.39
N GLU A 68 12.32 -22.82 3.85
CA GLU A 68 11.37 -23.93 3.80
C GLU A 68 10.12 -23.51 3.02
N TYR A 69 10.07 -23.92 1.76
CA TYR A 69 8.95 -23.67 0.86
C TYR A 69 8.91 -24.71 -0.27
N PRO A 70 7.73 -24.93 -0.90
CA PRO A 70 7.60 -25.81 -2.06
C PRO A 70 8.45 -25.39 -3.27
N HIS A 71 9.13 -26.34 -3.92
CA HIS A 71 10.08 -26.06 -5.01
C HIS A 71 9.46 -25.30 -6.21
N ASP A 72 8.15 -25.44 -6.45
CA ASP A 72 7.44 -24.68 -7.48
C ASP A 72 7.40 -23.16 -7.24
N LEU A 73 7.67 -22.71 -6.00
CA LEU A 73 7.77 -21.29 -5.64
C LEU A 73 9.17 -20.70 -5.81
N ASP A 74 10.20 -21.48 -6.17
CA ASP A 74 11.61 -21.03 -6.28
C ASP A 74 11.77 -19.72 -7.05
N LYS A 75 11.12 -19.63 -8.22
CA LYS A 75 11.20 -18.44 -9.07
C LYS A 75 10.58 -17.22 -8.37
N LYS A 76 9.44 -17.39 -7.72
CA LYS A 76 8.73 -16.32 -7.01
C LYS A 76 9.50 -15.86 -5.76
N MET A 77 10.13 -16.79 -5.03
CA MET A 77 10.98 -16.48 -3.87
C MET A 77 12.24 -15.70 -4.27
N LYS A 78 12.87 -16.04 -5.39
CA LYS A 78 13.99 -15.25 -5.97
C LYS A 78 13.54 -13.85 -6.36
N LEU A 79 12.40 -13.72 -7.05
CA LEU A 79 11.83 -12.41 -7.42
C LEU A 79 11.52 -11.55 -6.20
N LEU A 80 10.93 -12.13 -5.16
CA LEU A 80 10.67 -11.44 -3.89
C LEU A 80 11.96 -10.85 -3.29
N THR A 81 13.05 -11.63 -3.28
CA THR A 81 14.37 -11.16 -2.84
C THR A 81 14.89 -10.01 -3.72
N TYR A 82 14.72 -10.10 -5.04
CA TYR A 82 15.13 -9.03 -5.95
C TYR A 82 14.35 -7.73 -5.74
N PHE A 83 13.02 -7.81 -5.61
CA PHE A 83 12.19 -6.64 -5.30
C PHE A 83 12.61 -6.00 -3.97
N ARG A 84 12.79 -6.80 -2.92
CA ARG A 84 13.27 -6.32 -1.62
C ARG A 84 14.58 -5.58 -1.75
N ARG A 85 15.60 -6.20 -2.36
CA ARG A 85 16.93 -5.60 -2.54
C ARG A 85 16.85 -4.28 -3.30
N TYR A 86 16.14 -4.26 -4.43
CA TYR A 86 15.99 -3.06 -5.24
C TYR A 86 15.34 -1.91 -4.47
N MET A 87 14.24 -2.18 -3.75
CA MET A 87 13.56 -1.16 -2.95
C MET A 87 14.43 -0.64 -1.81
N THR A 88 15.23 -1.50 -1.17
CA THR A 88 16.17 -1.10 -0.13
C THR A 88 17.28 -0.20 -0.68
N GLU A 89 17.87 -0.56 -1.81
CA GLU A 89 19.07 0.10 -2.35
C GLU A 89 18.75 1.39 -3.13
N HIS A 90 17.59 1.49 -3.77
CA HIS A 90 17.34 2.55 -4.77
C HIS A 90 16.20 3.51 -4.44
N LEU A 91 15.34 3.22 -3.46
CA LEU A 91 14.11 3.98 -3.24
C LEU A 91 14.06 4.61 -1.85
N MET A 92 13.61 5.87 -1.79
CA MET A 92 13.29 6.57 -0.56
C MET A 92 11.95 6.10 0.01
N LYS A 93 11.87 5.93 1.33
CA LYS A 93 10.64 5.53 2.04
C LYS A 93 9.70 6.73 2.21
N ALA A 94 8.46 6.63 1.71
CA ALA A 94 7.42 7.62 1.98
C ALA A 94 7.03 7.58 3.47
N GLY A 95 6.97 8.76 4.12
CA GLY A 95 6.68 8.86 5.55
C GLY A 95 7.82 8.38 6.46
N ALA A 96 9.09 8.42 6.00
CA ALA A 96 10.24 7.94 6.79
C ALA A 96 10.42 8.66 8.14
N SER A 97 9.99 9.91 8.27
CA SER A 97 10.05 10.69 9.51
C SER A 97 8.91 10.37 10.50
N VAL A 98 7.92 9.57 10.07
CA VAL A 98 6.74 9.27 10.87
C VAL A 98 7.02 8.01 11.69
N PRO A 99 6.83 8.06 13.02
CA PRO A 99 6.98 6.87 13.85
C PRO A 99 5.96 5.83 13.42
N VAL A 100 6.46 4.65 13.08
CA VAL A 100 5.64 3.47 12.77
C VAL A 100 5.19 2.90 14.10
N ARG A 101 3.87 2.85 14.32
CA ARG A 101 3.34 2.20 15.52
C ARG A 101 3.62 0.70 15.41
N GLU A 102 4.12 0.09 16.47
CA GLU A 102 4.42 -1.34 16.51
C GLU A 102 3.17 -2.13 16.07
N THR A 103 3.36 -2.96 15.04
CA THR A 103 2.31 -3.81 14.47
C THR A 103 2.21 -5.16 15.19
N ASP A 104 2.92 -5.35 16.31
CA ASP A 104 3.03 -6.59 17.10
C ASP A 104 1.67 -7.16 17.57
N GLY A 105 0.59 -6.39 17.46
CA GLY A 105 -0.79 -6.83 17.71
C GLY A 105 -1.63 -7.18 16.46
N LEU A 106 -1.12 -7.03 15.23
CA LEU A 106 -1.85 -7.40 14.03
C LEU A 106 -1.81 -8.92 13.84
N SER A 107 -2.95 -9.58 14.04
CA SER A 107 -3.08 -11.02 13.76
C SER A 107 -2.72 -11.37 12.31
N ARG A 108 -2.94 -10.46 11.34
CA ARG A 108 -2.60 -10.61 9.91
C ARG A 108 -2.17 -9.27 9.33
N LEU A 109 -0.99 -9.22 8.69
CA LEU A 109 -0.53 -8.02 8.00
C LEU A 109 -1.42 -7.71 6.78
N PRO A 110 -1.84 -6.45 6.60
CA PRO A 110 -2.48 -6.01 5.36
C PRO A 110 -1.56 -6.26 4.18
N HIS A 111 -2.11 -6.68 3.07
CA HIS A 111 -1.39 -6.88 1.82
C HIS A 111 -2.16 -6.24 0.68
N LEU A 112 -1.51 -6.09 -0.47
CA LEU A 112 -2.12 -5.48 -1.64
C LEU A 112 -3.27 -6.37 -2.16
N HIS A 113 -4.49 -5.86 -2.11
CA HIS A 113 -5.67 -6.48 -2.72
C HIS A 113 -5.66 -6.27 -4.24
N GLN A 114 -5.46 -5.02 -4.65
CA GLN A 114 -5.47 -4.59 -6.04
C GLN A 114 -4.61 -3.35 -6.20
N TRP A 115 -4.04 -3.16 -7.38
CA TRP A 115 -3.42 -1.92 -7.78
C TRP A 115 -3.71 -1.64 -9.25
N PHE A 116 -3.58 -0.38 -9.65
CA PHE A 116 -3.59 0.02 -11.06
C PHE A 116 -2.90 1.37 -11.21
N ARG A 117 -2.50 1.67 -12.44
CA ARG A 117 -1.90 2.94 -12.82
C ARG A 117 -2.83 3.68 -13.77
N THR A 118 -2.85 5.00 -13.61
CA THR A 118 -3.41 5.93 -14.60
C THR A 118 -2.31 6.87 -15.08
N THR A 119 -2.63 7.75 -16.01
CA THR A 119 -1.73 8.83 -16.42
C THR A 119 -1.41 9.80 -15.29
N LEU A 120 -2.19 9.85 -14.19
CA LEU A 120 -2.02 10.82 -13.11
C LEU A 120 -1.45 10.24 -11.82
N ALA A 121 -1.64 8.94 -11.59
CA ALA A 121 -1.33 8.32 -10.31
C ALA A 121 -1.17 6.81 -10.37
N VAL A 122 -0.53 6.26 -9.32
CA VAL A 122 -0.58 4.85 -8.95
C VAL A 122 -1.52 4.68 -7.77
N ILE A 123 -2.51 3.79 -7.91
CA ILE A 123 -3.55 3.53 -6.93
C ILE A 123 -3.32 2.14 -6.35
N MET A 124 -3.31 2.03 -5.02
CA MET A 124 -3.04 0.79 -4.28
C MET A 124 -4.12 0.58 -3.21
N TYR A 125 -4.83 -0.54 -3.29
CA TYR A 125 -5.80 -0.98 -2.28
C TYR A 125 -5.21 -2.07 -1.42
N LEU A 126 -5.15 -1.84 -0.10
CA LEU A 126 -4.76 -2.85 0.87
C LEU A 126 -5.99 -3.62 1.38
N THR A 127 -5.78 -4.86 1.83
CA THR A 127 -6.83 -5.74 2.34
C THR A 127 -7.51 -5.27 3.62
N ASN A 128 -6.93 -4.32 4.34
CA ASN A 128 -7.57 -3.66 5.49
C ASN A 128 -8.51 -2.49 5.08
N GLY A 129 -8.76 -2.31 3.78
CA GLY A 129 -9.59 -1.23 3.23
C GLY A 129 -8.86 0.09 3.01
N THR A 130 -7.56 0.18 3.35
CA THR A 130 -6.78 1.39 3.09
C THR A 130 -6.59 1.59 1.59
N LEU A 131 -6.89 2.80 1.11
CA LEU A 131 -6.59 3.24 -0.25
C LEU A 131 -5.42 4.22 -0.21
N GLN A 132 -4.36 3.91 -0.93
CA GLN A 132 -3.26 4.85 -1.12
C GLN A 132 -3.14 5.25 -2.59
N ILE A 133 -3.06 6.56 -2.84
CA ILE A 133 -2.84 7.12 -4.16
C ILE A 133 -1.55 7.94 -4.13
N ASN A 134 -0.63 7.58 -5.01
CA ASN A 134 0.61 8.31 -5.23
C ASN A 134 0.52 9.04 -6.58
N TYR A 135 0.49 10.37 -6.56
CA TYR A 135 0.34 11.22 -7.73
C TYR A 135 1.68 11.50 -8.41
N GLN A 136 1.65 11.88 -9.69
CA GLN A 136 2.85 12.22 -10.47
C GLN A 136 3.66 13.39 -9.90
N ASP A 137 3.01 14.35 -9.26
CA ASP A 137 3.66 15.50 -8.62
C ASP A 137 4.24 15.17 -7.23
N HIS A 138 4.42 13.89 -6.93
CA HIS A 138 4.92 13.35 -5.67
C HIS A 138 4.05 13.59 -4.44
N THR A 139 2.90 14.25 -4.57
CA THR A 139 1.89 14.27 -3.50
C THR A 139 1.27 12.88 -3.34
N LYS A 140 0.75 12.57 -2.15
CA LYS A 140 0.12 11.29 -1.86
C LYS A 140 -1.07 11.48 -0.93
N ILE A 141 -2.08 10.63 -1.08
CA ILE A 141 -3.12 10.48 -0.07
C ILE A 141 -3.21 9.03 0.40
N ILE A 142 -3.52 8.85 1.67
CA ILE A 142 -3.82 7.55 2.29
C ILE A 142 -5.17 7.68 2.97
N LEU A 143 -6.21 7.09 2.40
CA LEU A 143 -7.56 7.05 2.96
C LEU A 143 -7.70 5.83 3.85
N CYS A 144 -8.12 6.06 5.09
CA CYS A 144 -8.42 5.00 6.05
C CYS A 144 -9.91 5.05 6.40
N PRO A 145 -10.73 4.10 5.89
CA PRO A 145 -12.18 4.14 6.10
C PRO A 145 -12.56 3.94 7.58
N LEU A 146 -11.84 3.09 8.31
CA LEU A 146 -12.10 2.84 9.74
C LEU A 146 -11.89 4.08 10.60
N MET A 147 -10.92 4.93 10.25
CA MET A 147 -10.66 6.18 10.95
C MET A 147 -11.45 7.37 10.37
N GLN A 148 -12.15 7.17 9.25
CA GLN A 148 -12.81 8.22 8.46
C GLN A 148 -11.85 9.41 8.24
N ALA A 149 -10.64 9.08 7.80
CA ALA A 149 -9.54 10.03 7.72
C ALA A 149 -8.74 9.90 6.44
N VAL A 150 -8.11 11.00 6.04
CA VAL A 150 -7.12 11.08 4.99
C VAL A 150 -5.79 11.53 5.58
N THR A 151 -4.72 10.83 5.24
CA THR A 151 -3.38 11.37 5.37
C THR A 151 -2.95 11.96 4.05
N TYR A 152 -2.48 13.20 4.08
CA TYR A 152 -1.88 13.89 2.96
C TYR A 152 -0.37 14.00 3.16
N ILE A 153 0.39 13.57 2.14
CA ILE A 153 1.82 13.78 2.04
C ILE A 153 2.04 14.78 0.91
N ASP A 154 2.48 15.98 1.26
CA ASP A 154 2.73 17.04 0.27
C ASP A 154 4.12 16.93 -0.38
N ILE A 155 4.42 17.88 -1.28
CA ILE A 155 5.68 17.93 -2.03
C ILE A 155 6.90 18.08 -1.13
N ASP A 156 6.73 18.74 0.01
CA ASP A 156 7.76 18.95 1.03
C ASP A 156 7.89 17.75 1.97
N LYS A 157 7.14 16.67 1.69
CA LYS A 157 7.09 15.42 2.45
C LYS A 157 6.48 15.61 3.85
N ASN A 158 5.73 16.68 4.11
CA ASN A 158 4.99 16.81 5.36
C ASN A 158 3.88 15.77 5.38
N PHE A 159 3.83 15.01 6.46
CA PHE A 159 2.85 13.95 6.65
C PHE A 159 1.78 14.44 7.63
N ARG A 160 0.59 14.72 7.14
CA ARG A 160 -0.51 15.28 7.94
C ARG A 160 -1.76 14.46 7.76
N THR A 161 -2.35 14.02 8.88
CA THR A 161 -3.62 13.30 8.88
C THR A 161 -4.76 14.24 9.28
N PHE A 162 -5.91 14.07 8.64
CA PHE A 162 -7.12 14.84 8.87
C PHE A 162 -8.31 13.88 8.87
N ARG A 163 -9.19 13.98 9.87
CA ARG A 163 -10.51 13.36 9.77
C ARG A 163 -11.34 14.11 8.73
N PHE A 164 -12.24 13.43 8.05
CA PHE A 164 -13.13 14.09 7.08
C PHE A 164 -14.02 15.14 7.75
N SER A 165 -14.47 14.89 8.99
CA SER A 165 -15.20 15.88 9.79
C SER A 165 -14.41 17.17 10.02
N THR A 166 -13.10 17.06 10.30
CA THR A 166 -12.21 18.21 10.48
C THR A 166 -12.11 19.03 9.18
N LEU A 167 -11.99 18.34 8.03
CA LEU A 167 -11.95 18.99 6.72
C LEU A 167 -13.28 19.61 6.31
N GLU A 168 -14.41 19.01 6.69
CA GLU A 168 -15.74 19.54 6.43
C GLU A 168 -15.97 20.84 7.20
N GLU A 169 -15.58 20.89 8.47
CA GLU A 169 -15.74 22.07 9.33
C GLU A 169 -14.81 23.22 8.95
N HIS A 170 -13.56 22.93 8.59
CA HIS A 170 -12.51 23.95 8.43
C HIS A 170 -12.03 24.16 6.99
N GLY A 171 -12.50 23.33 6.06
CA GLY A 171 -11.99 23.29 4.69
C GLY A 171 -10.60 22.64 4.57
N CYS A 172 -10.08 22.64 3.34
CA CYS A 172 -8.74 22.20 3.01
C CYS A 172 -8.13 23.07 1.91
N ASP A 173 -6.82 22.94 1.68
CA ASP A 173 -6.19 23.58 0.54
C ASP A 173 -6.69 23.00 -0.80
N LYS A 174 -6.57 23.79 -1.86
CA LYS A 174 -7.05 23.43 -3.20
C LYS A 174 -6.43 22.13 -3.73
N LYS A 175 -5.18 21.83 -3.32
CA LYS A 175 -4.47 20.67 -3.82
C LYS A 175 -4.99 19.39 -3.17
N LEU A 176 -5.21 19.39 -1.85
CA LEU A 176 -5.85 18.29 -1.15
C LEU A 176 -7.28 18.06 -1.66
N TYR A 177 -8.05 19.13 -1.89
CA TYR A 177 -9.40 19.03 -2.47
C TYR A 177 -9.39 18.33 -3.85
N ALA A 178 -8.49 18.74 -4.75
CA ALA A 178 -8.36 18.13 -6.07
C ALA A 178 -7.96 16.65 -5.98
N ASN A 179 -7.02 16.32 -5.09
CA ASN A 179 -6.59 14.94 -4.85
C ASN A 179 -7.75 14.07 -4.31
N LEU A 180 -8.54 14.57 -3.35
CA LEU A 180 -9.73 13.89 -2.83
C LEU A 180 -10.82 13.70 -3.89
N THR A 181 -11.05 14.71 -4.73
CA THR A 181 -12.02 14.63 -5.83
C THR A 181 -11.65 13.52 -6.82
N TYR A 182 -10.37 13.46 -7.21
CA TYR A 182 -9.85 12.39 -8.05
C TYR A 182 -9.99 11.01 -7.37
N ALA A 183 -9.73 10.93 -6.06
CA ALA A 183 -9.85 9.69 -5.31
C ALA A 183 -11.29 9.15 -5.32
N LEU A 184 -12.27 10.03 -5.12
CA LEU A 184 -13.70 9.70 -5.19
C LEU A 184 -14.10 9.18 -6.57
N GLU A 185 -13.65 9.84 -7.64
CA GLU A 185 -13.89 9.39 -9.02
C GLU A 185 -13.38 7.95 -9.23
N LYS A 186 -12.15 7.64 -8.77
CA LYS A 186 -11.58 6.29 -8.90
C LYS A 186 -12.26 5.26 -8.02
N LEU A 187 -12.68 5.63 -6.82
CA LEU A 187 -13.48 4.76 -5.94
C LEU A 187 -14.81 4.38 -6.60
N ASN A 188 -15.55 5.35 -7.13
CA ASN A 188 -16.84 5.10 -7.80
C ASN A 188 -16.68 4.17 -9.01
N SER A 189 -15.67 4.42 -9.86
CA SER A 189 -15.39 3.56 -11.01
C SER A 189 -15.09 2.10 -10.60
N ILE A 190 -14.38 1.88 -9.49
CA ILE A 190 -14.11 0.52 -8.99
C ILE A 190 -15.39 -0.15 -8.48
N LEU A 191 -16.23 0.60 -7.76
CA LEU A 191 -17.48 0.07 -7.21
C LEU A 191 -18.47 -0.29 -8.32
N GLU A 192 -18.62 0.56 -9.33
CA GLU A 192 -19.46 0.29 -10.51
C GLU A 192 -19.03 -1.01 -11.21
N ASN A 193 -17.73 -1.20 -11.41
CA ASN A 193 -17.20 -2.43 -11.99
C ASN A 193 -17.47 -3.68 -11.14
N LYS A 194 -17.57 -3.55 -9.81
CA LYS A 194 -17.92 -4.67 -8.92
C LYS A 194 -19.41 -4.99 -8.87
N LEU A 195 -20.28 -3.99 -9.09
CA LEU A 195 -21.73 -4.16 -9.09
C LEU A 195 -22.27 -4.70 -10.42
N ASN A 196 -21.49 -4.56 -11.50
CA ASN A 196 -21.83 -5.03 -12.83
C ASN A 196 -21.33 -6.46 -13.14
N VAL A 197 -20.85 -7.19 -12.13
CA VAL A 197 -20.41 -8.59 -12.18
C VAL A 197 -21.27 -9.41 -11.23
#